data_AF-A0A2V5PAF2-F1
#
_entry.id   AF-A0A2V5PAF2-F1
#
_cell.length_a   1.000
_cell.length_b   1.000
_cell.length_c   1.000
_cell.angle_alpha   90.00
_cell.angle_beta   90.00
_cell.angle_gamma   90.00
#
_symmetry.space_group_name_H-M   'P 1'
#
loop_
_entity.id
_entity.type
_entity.pdbx_description
1 polymer ?
#
loop_
_entity_poly.entity_id
_entity_poly.type
_entity_poly.pdbx_seq_one_letter_code
_entity_poly.pdbx_strand_id
1 'polypeptide(L)'
;GWMMVPHWVRGQTTPEAAGLKLEKMVDHLDHICQLAGNARHCGIGTDLDGGFGREQCPADLDTIADLQRVPGLLRLRGYQEQDVEDIMHGNFIRFLRETWR
;
A
#
# COMPACT_ATOMS: atom_id res chain seq x y z
N GLY A 1 -5.20 19.30 3.09
CA GLY A 1 -3.99 18.88 2.36
C GLY A 1 -4.26 17.55 1.70
N TRP A 2 -3.49 17.16 0.68
CA TRP A 2 -3.61 15.82 0.11
C TRP A 2 -2.92 14.81 1.05
N MET A 3 -3.72 13.89 1.58
CA MET A 3 -3.32 12.61 2.18
C MET A 3 -4.14 11.52 1.45
N MET A 4 -4.04 10.24 1.81
CA MET A 4 -4.77 9.10 1.20
C MET A 4 -6.31 9.28 1.08
N VAL A 5 -6.89 10.31 1.71
CA VAL A 5 -8.30 10.72 1.56
C VAL A 5 -8.36 12.23 1.25
N PRO A 6 -9.22 12.66 0.31
CA PRO A 6 -9.42 14.09 0.03
C PRO A 6 -9.93 14.85 1.27
N HIS A 7 -9.57 16.14 1.38
CA HIS A 7 -9.96 17.04 2.48
C HIS A 7 -9.37 16.72 3.86
N TRP A 8 -8.23 16.01 3.93
CA TRP A 8 -7.55 15.76 5.20
C TRP A 8 -7.14 17.05 5.93
N VAL A 9 -7.53 17.15 7.21
CA VAL A 9 -7.17 18.21 8.15
C VAL A 9 -6.35 17.63 9.30
N ARG A 10 -5.07 18.04 9.39
CA ARG A 10 -4.13 17.56 10.41
C ARG A 10 -4.65 17.88 11.81
N GLY A 11 -4.65 16.88 12.69
CA GLY A 11 -5.08 17.00 14.09
C GLY A 11 -6.61 17.08 14.30
N GLN A 12 -7.40 16.91 13.24
CA GLN A 12 -8.87 16.90 13.32
C GLN A 12 -9.47 15.67 12.62
N THR A 13 -8.97 15.33 11.43
CA THR A 13 -9.40 14.14 10.70
C THR A 13 -8.73 12.91 11.32
N THR A 14 -9.54 11.94 11.73
CA THR A 14 -9.04 10.62 12.12
C THR A 14 -9.16 9.64 10.96
N PRO A 15 -8.33 8.59 10.93
CA PRO A 15 -8.42 7.51 9.95
C PRO A 15 -9.81 6.87 9.86
N GLU A 16 -10.46 6.65 11.00
CA GLU A 16 -11.81 6.08 11.11
C GLU A 16 -12.83 7.03 10.47
N ALA A 17 -12.76 8.31 10.82
CA ALA A 17 -13.65 9.34 10.31
C ALA A 17 -13.48 9.57 8.80
N ALA A 18 -12.28 9.34 8.27
CA ALA A 18 -11.96 9.45 6.86
C ALA A 18 -12.28 8.17 6.06
N GLY A 19 -12.67 7.07 6.73
CA GLY A 19 -12.83 5.77 6.10
C GLY A 19 -11.52 5.26 5.47
N LEU A 20 -10.37 5.68 6.04
CA LEU A 20 -9.06 5.26 5.57
C LEU A 20 -8.89 3.78 5.89
N LYS A 21 -8.99 2.96 4.85
CA LYS A 21 -8.89 1.50 4.90
C LYS A 21 -7.73 1.01 4.06
N LEU A 22 -7.25 -0.21 4.34
CA LEU A 22 -6.27 -0.91 3.50
C LEU A 22 -6.71 -1.00 2.04
N GLU A 23 -8.01 -1.12 1.80
CA GLU A 23 -8.59 -1.11 0.46
C GLU A 23 -8.24 0.16 -0.34
N LYS A 24 -8.20 1.33 0.31
CA LYS A 24 -7.79 2.58 -0.35
C LYS A 24 -6.32 2.56 -0.73
N MET A 25 -5.45 2.01 0.11
CA MET A 25 -4.05 1.80 -0.24
C MET A 25 -3.93 0.90 -1.47
N VAL A 26 -4.70 -0.18 -1.53
CA VAL A 26 -4.70 -1.09 -2.70
C VAL A 26 -5.30 -0.41 -3.94
N ASP A 27 -6.30 0.46 -3.81
CA ASP A 27 -6.81 1.28 -4.93
C ASP A 27 -5.70 2.18 -5.52
N HIS A 28 -4.89 2.81 -4.67
CA HIS A 28 -3.75 3.62 -5.12
C HIS A 28 -2.69 2.77 -5.82
N LEU A 29 -2.38 1.59 -5.28
CA LEU A 29 -1.44 0.66 -5.88
C LEU A 29 -1.92 0.20 -7.25
N ASP A 30 -3.19 -0.20 -7.37
CA ASP A 30 -3.80 -0.60 -8.64
C ASP A 30 -3.72 0.51 -9.69
N HIS A 31 -4.03 1.75 -9.29
CA HIS A 31 -3.88 2.90 -10.18
C HIS A 31 -2.44 3.08 -10.68
N ILE A 32 -1.44 2.91 -9.82
CA ILE A 32 -0.02 2.99 -10.24
C ILE A 32 0.33 1.85 -11.21
N CYS A 33 -0.14 0.62 -10.96
CA CYS A 33 0.06 -0.49 -11.90
C CYS A 33 -0.56 -0.20 -13.27
N GLN A 34 -1.76 0.39 -13.30
CA GLN A 34 -2.44 0.76 -14.54
C GLN A 34 -1.67 1.86 -15.29
N LEU A 35 -1.13 2.86 -14.59
CA LEU A 35 -0.30 3.90 -15.19
C LEU A 35 1.03 3.34 -15.73
N ALA A 36 1.66 2.41 -15.00
CA ALA A 36 2.89 1.74 -15.43
C ALA A 36 2.64 0.70 -16.55
N GLY A 37 1.38 0.29 -16.74
CA GLY A 37 0.97 -0.75 -17.67
C GLY A 37 1.29 -2.18 -17.21
N ASN A 38 1.79 -2.37 -15.98
CA ASN A 38 2.08 -3.67 -15.37
C ASN A 38 2.36 -3.56 -13.86
N ALA A 39 2.42 -4.71 -13.18
CA ALA A 39 2.74 -4.83 -11.76
C ALA A 39 4.24 -4.76 -11.43
N ARG A 40 5.13 -4.92 -12.43
CA ARG A 40 6.58 -5.18 -12.27
C ARG A 40 7.36 -4.01 -11.63
N HIS A 41 6.76 -2.84 -11.56
CA HIS A 41 7.40 -1.64 -11.00
C HIS A 41 6.73 -1.12 -9.74
N CYS A 42 5.80 -1.89 -9.17
CA CYS A 42 5.07 -1.52 -7.96
C CYS A 42 5.53 -2.39 -6.77
N GLY A 43 5.58 -1.79 -5.58
CA GLY A 43 5.92 -2.49 -4.34
C GLY A 43 5.29 -1.80 -3.15
N ILE A 44 5.20 -2.51 -2.02
CA ILE A 44 4.63 -1.98 -0.78
C ILE A 44 5.76 -1.50 0.12
N GLY A 45 5.75 -0.20 0.46
CA GLY A 45 6.59 0.39 1.50
C GLY A 45 5.69 1.04 2.53
N THR A 46 5.35 0.30 3.59
CA THR A 46 4.34 0.73 4.57
C THR A 46 4.81 1.77 5.58
N ASP A 47 6.12 2.08 5.61
CA ASP A 47 6.72 3.05 6.53
C ASP A 47 6.35 2.82 8.02
N LEU A 48 6.15 1.54 8.40
CA LEU A 48 5.62 1.14 9.72
C LEU A 48 6.55 1.52 10.89
N ASP A 49 7.85 1.68 10.64
CA ASP A 49 8.85 2.02 11.65
C ASP A 49 9.36 3.48 11.54
N GLY A 50 8.85 4.27 10.59
CA GLY A 50 9.39 5.58 10.19
C GLY A 50 8.84 6.81 10.93
N GLY A 51 8.06 6.61 12.00
CA GLY A 51 7.54 7.71 12.83
C GLY A 51 6.05 8.04 12.64
N PHE A 52 5.27 7.12 12.07
CA PHE A 52 3.81 7.17 12.15
C PHE A 52 3.37 6.69 13.53
N GLY A 53 3.43 7.61 14.51
CA GLY A 53 2.60 7.50 15.71
C GLY A 53 1.15 7.28 15.27
N ARG A 54 0.40 6.52 16.07
CA ARG A 54 -0.99 6.04 15.87
C ARG A 54 -2.04 7.05 15.36
N GLU A 55 -1.67 8.29 15.07
CA GLU A 55 -2.52 9.40 14.69
C GLU A 55 -2.84 9.47 13.18
N GLN A 56 -2.18 8.70 12.31
CA GLN A 56 -2.36 8.79 10.85
C GLN A 56 -2.39 7.45 10.08
N CYS A 57 -2.48 6.31 10.77
CA CYS A 57 -2.59 4.98 10.12
C CYS A 57 -4.05 4.64 9.76
N PRO A 58 -4.36 3.95 8.65
CA PRO A 58 -5.70 3.43 8.39
C PRO A 58 -6.26 2.70 9.62
N ALA A 59 -7.55 2.87 9.92
CA ALA A 59 -8.19 2.33 11.13
C ALA A 59 -8.16 0.79 11.21
N ASP A 60 -7.84 0.13 10.09
CA ASP A 60 -7.70 -1.31 9.92
C ASP A 60 -6.23 -1.74 9.71
N LEU A 61 -5.27 -0.91 10.11
CA LEU A 61 -3.84 -1.17 10.02
C LEU A 61 -3.21 -0.97 11.41
N ASP A 62 -3.58 -1.84 12.35
CA ASP A 62 -3.14 -1.75 13.75
C ASP A 62 -1.80 -2.50 13.95
N THR A 63 -1.48 -3.45 13.06
CA THR A 63 -0.26 -4.26 13.12
C THR A 63 0.21 -4.75 11.74
N ILE A 64 1.45 -5.27 11.65
CA ILE A 64 1.99 -6.02 10.48
C ILE A 64 1.01 -7.12 10.00
N ALA A 65 0.11 -7.61 10.86
CA ALA A 65 -0.86 -8.64 10.52
C ALA A 65 -1.87 -8.19 9.44
N ASP A 66 -2.17 -6.90 9.32
CA ASP A 66 -3.15 -6.41 8.35
C ASP A 66 -2.59 -6.41 6.91
N LEU A 67 -1.26 -6.39 6.75
CA LEU A 67 -0.63 -6.54 5.44
C LEU A 67 -0.89 -7.91 4.81
N GLN A 68 -1.23 -8.92 5.61
CA GLN A 68 -1.62 -10.24 5.11
C GLN A 68 -2.93 -10.21 4.30
N ARG A 69 -3.70 -9.12 4.38
CA ARG A 69 -4.94 -8.95 3.61
C ARG A 69 -4.68 -8.41 2.20
N VAL A 70 -3.53 -7.79 1.94
CA VAL A 70 -3.19 -7.19 0.64
C VAL A 70 -3.17 -8.22 -0.49
N PRO A 71 -2.55 -9.41 -0.34
CA PRO A 71 -2.60 -10.44 -1.38
C PRO A 71 -4.03 -10.82 -1.78
N GLY A 72 -4.95 -10.90 -0.80
CA GLY A 72 -6.37 -11.18 -1.07
C GLY A 72 -7.04 -10.05 -1.86
N LEU A 73 -6.78 -8.79 -1.50
CA LEU A 73 -7.33 -7.63 -2.18
C LEU A 73 -6.82 -7.46 -3.61
N LEU A 74 -5.56 -7.84 -3.88
CA LEU A 74 -4.98 -7.86 -5.23
C LEU A 74 -5.58 -8.97 -6.08
N ARG A 75 -5.73 -10.18 -5.52
CA ARG A 75 -6.40 -11.30 -6.22
C ARG A 75 -7.83 -10.95 -6.63
N LEU A 76 -8.58 -10.28 -5.74
CA LEU A 76 -9.94 -9.79 -6.04
C LEU A 76 -9.98 -8.79 -7.20
N ARG A 77 -8.87 -8.07 -7.46
CA ARG A 77 -8.71 -7.14 -8.57
C ARG A 77 -8.17 -7.81 -9.85
N GLY A 78 -7.99 -9.13 -9.85
CA GLY A 78 -7.58 -9.91 -11.03
C GLY A 78 -6.08 -10.03 -11.25
N TYR A 79 -5.26 -9.64 -10.27
CA TYR A 79 -3.82 -9.86 -10.32
C TYR A 79 -3.49 -11.36 -10.28
N GLN A 80 -2.55 -11.78 -11.12
CA GLN A 80 -2.05 -13.15 -11.11
C GLN A 80 -1.20 -13.40 -9.87
N GLU A 81 -1.06 -14.65 -9.44
CA GLU A 81 -0.24 -14.99 -8.26
C GLU A 81 1.19 -14.47 -8.37
N GLN A 82 1.79 -14.52 -9.56
CA GLN A 82 3.12 -13.96 -9.80
C GLN A 82 3.17 -12.44 -9.57
N ASP A 83 2.16 -11.70 -10.05
CA ASP A 83 2.11 -10.25 -9.85
C ASP A 83 1.93 -9.91 -8.37
N VAL A 84 1.14 -10.70 -7.65
CA VAL A 84 0.96 -10.56 -6.20
C VAL A 84 2.29 -10.79 -5.48
N GLU A 85 3.02 -11.86 -5.82
CA GLU A 85 4.34 -12.16 -5.23
C GLU A 85 5.35 -11.03 -5.53
N ASP A 86 5.38 -10.58 -6.78
CA ASP A 86 6.26 -9.51 -7.24
C ASP A 86 5.97 -8.18 -6.53
N ILE A 87 4.69 -7.81 -6.36
CA ILE A 87 4.28 -6.61 -5.61
C ILE A 87 4.64 -6.72 -4.13
N MET A 88 4.43 -7.89 -3.52
CA MET A 88 4.68 -8.07 -2.09
C MET A 88 6.17 -8.01 -1.75
N HIS A 89 7.05 -8.48 -2.63
CA HIS A 89 8.50 -8.43 -2.39
C HIS A 89 9.37 -8.58 -3.65
N GLY A 90 8.96 -9.35 -4.65
CA GLY A 90 9.82 -9.73 -5.79
C GLY A 90 10.40 -8.54 -6.56
N ASN A 91 9.60 -7.49 -6.78
CA ASN A 91 10.03 -6.27 -7.46
C ASN A 91 11.11 -5.52 -6.69
N PHE A 92 10.97 -5.44 -5.37
CA PHE A 92 11.93 -4.74 -4.52
C PHE A 92 13.26 -5.50 -4.45
N ILE A 93 13.21 -6.82 -4.27
CA ILE A 93 14.40 -7.68 -4.28
C ILE A 93 15.12 -7.58 -5.63
N ARG A 94 14.38 -7.62 -6.74
CA ARG A 94 14.95 -7.48 -8.09
C ARG A 94 15.64 -6.13 -8.25
N PHE A 95 15.00 -5.04 -7.85
CA PHE A 95 15.57 -3.69 -7.90
C PHE A 95 16.87 -3.58 -7.08
N LEU A 96 16.90 -4.08 -5.85
CA LEU A 96 18.11 -4.06 -5.00
C LEU A 96 19.26 -4.87 -5.62
N ARG A 97 18.97 -6.05 -6.17
CA ARG A 97 19.96 -6.90 -6.86
C ARG A 97 20.53 -6.26 -8.12
N GLU A 98 19.71 -5.52 -8.87
CA GLU A 98 20.14 -4.80 -10.07
C GLU A 98 21.00 -3.57 -9.72
N THR A 99 20.71 -2.91 -8.59
CA THR A 99 21.34 -1.64 -8.20
C THR A 99 22.67 -1.82 -7.47
N TRP A 100 22.89 -2.91 -6.73
CA TRP A 100 24.14 -3.19 -6.02
C TRP A 100 25.17 -3.98 -6.83
N ARG A 101 25.25 -3.72 -8.14
CA ARG A 101 26.37 -4.13 -9.00
C ARG A 101 27.42 -3.03 -9.06
#